data_AF-A0A382USH2-F1
#
_entry.id   AF-A0A382USH2-F1
#
_cell.length_a   1.000
_cell.length_b   1.000
_cell.length_c   1.000
_cell.angle_alpha   90.00
_cell.angle_beta   90.00
_cell.angle_gamma   90.00
#
_symmetry.space_group_name_H-M   'P 1'
#
loop_
_entity.id
_entity.type
_entity.pdbx_description
1 polymer ?
#
loop_
_entity_poly.entity_id
_entity_poly.type
_entity_poly.pdbx_seq_one_letter_code
_entity_poly.pdbx_strand_id
1 'polypeptide(L)' 'MVTKIDASMFDAQGKEIILDADADTSITADTDDQIDIKIGGADIFQMTATALDINGKELIL' A
#
# COMPACT_ATOMS: atom_id res chain seq x y z
N MET A 1 16.54 -12.31 -11.73
CA MET A 1 16.77 -10.86 -11.72
C MET A 1 16.35 -10.37 -10.36
N VAL A 2 17.31 -10.08 -9.48
CA VAL A 2 17.01 -9.44 -8.19
C VAL A 2 17.39 -7.98 -8.39
N THR A 3 16.39 -7.11 -8.46
CA THR A 3 16.63 -5.68 -8.43
C THR A 3 17.21 -5.37 -7.07
N LYS A 4 18.49 -5.04 -7.03
CA LYS A 4 19.12 -4.47 -5.83
C LYS A 4 18.34 -3.19 -5.56
N ILE A 5 17.55 -3.16 -4.49
CA ILE A 5 16.95 -1.91 -4.01
C ILE A 5 18.11 -1.16 -3.36
N ASP A 6 18.73 -0.27 -4.13
CA ASP A 6 19.70 0.65 -3.58
C ASP A 6 18.99 1.47 -2.51
N ALA A 7 19.45 1.35 -1.26
CA ALA A 7 18.79 1.91 -0.08
C ALA A 7 18.76 3.45 -0.05
N SER A 8 19.15 4.13 -1.13
CA SER A 8 18.86 5.54 -1.33
C SER A 8 17.42 5.68 -1.84
N MET A 9 16.49 5.89 -0.92
CA MET A 9 15.09 6.31 -1.14
C MET A 9 14.41 5.60 -2.33
N PHE A 10 13.80 4.45 -2.07
CA PHE A 10 12.95 3.78 -3.05
C PHE A 10 11.71 4.64 -3.35
N ASP A 11 11.61 5.12 -4.58
CA ASP A 11 10.48 5.90 -5.09
C ASP A 11 9.67 5.07 -6.08
N ALA A 12 8.42 4.79 -5.74
CA ALA A 12 7.50 4.00 -6.56
C ALA A 12 6.86 4.82 -7.70
N GLN A 13 6.93 6.15 -7.67
CA GLN A 13 6.34 7.05 -8.68
C GLN A 13 4.87 6.72 -8.96
N GLY A 14 4.07 6.55 -7.90
CA GLY A 14 2.65 6.20 -7.99
C GLY A 14 2.36 4.78 -8.52
N LYS A 15 3.36 3.90 -8.57
CA LYS A 15 3.16 2.49 -8.93
C LYS A 15 2.80 1.65 -7.70
N GLU A 16 1.99 0.65 -7.95
CA GLU A 16 1.69 -0.39 -6.97
C GLU A 16 2.94 -1.23 -6.66
N ILE A 17 3.20 -1.43 -5.36
CA ILE A 17 4.25 -2.30 -4.86
C ILE A 17 3.59 -3.56 -4.30
N ILE A 18 3.96 -4.72 -4.86
CA ILE A 18 3.54 -6.03 -4.35
C ILE A 18 4.41 -6.42 -3.15
N LEU A 19 3.77 -6.89 -2.07
CA LEU A 19 4.44 -7.15 -0.78
C LEU A 19 4.55 -8.64 -0.43
N ASP A 20 3.76 -9.51 -1.06
CA ASP A 20 3.74 -10.95 -0.80
C ASP A 20 4.05 -11.79 -2.05
N ALA A 21 4.00 -13.11 -1.87
CA ALA A 21 4.47 -14.07 -2.87
C ALA A 21 3.42 -14.40 -3.94
N ASP A 22 2.14 -14.28 -3.62
CA ASP A 22 0.99 -14.56 -4.49
C ASP A 22 0.36 -13.30 -5.10
N ALA A 23 0.89 -12.13 -4.76
CA ALA A 23 0.56 -10.85 -5.38
C ALA A 23 -0.87 -10.38 -5.16
N ASP A 24 -1.43 -10.67 -3.98
CA ASP A 24 -2.74 -10.15 -3.56
C ASP A 24 -2.66 -9.13 -2.41
N THR A 25 -1.46 -8.91 -1.87
CA THR A 25 -1.15 -7.82 -0.95
C THR A 25 -0.26 -6.77 -1.61
N SER A 26 -0.71 -5.52 -1.59
CA SER A 26 0.01 -4.41 -2.20
C SER A 26 -0.21 -3.08 -1.49
N ILE A 27 0.67 -2.12 -1.78
CA ILE A 27 0.57 -0.73 -1.34
C ILE A 27 0.75 0.21 -2.53
N THR A 28 -0.06 1.27 -2.61
CA THR A 28 0.04 2.31 -3.64
C THR A 28 -0.15 3.69 -3.05
N ALA A 29 0.36 4.69 -3.75
CA ALA A 29 0.21 6.12 -3.47
C ALA A 29 0.13 6.84 -4.83
N ASP A 30 -0.90 6.52 -5.60
CA ASP A 30 -1.14 7.04 -6.97
C ASP A 30 -2.01 8.30 -6.99
N THR A 31 -2.61 8.66 -5.86
CA THR A 31 -3.35 9.89 -5.61
C THR A 31 -2.56 10.87 -4.74
N ASP A 32 -2.91 12.16 -4.83
CA ASP A 32 -2.28 13.20 -4.01
C ASP A 32 -2.76 13.05 -2.55
N ASP A 33 -1.80 12.98 -1.62
CA ASP A 33 -2.00 12.90 -0.16
C ASP A 33 -2.70 11.64 0.42
N GLN A 34 -2.71 10.51 -0.30
CA GLN A 34 -3.28 9.24 0.17
C GLN A 34 -2.38 8.02 -0.08
N ILE A 35 -2.43 7.07 0.85
CA ILE A 35 -1.81 5.74 0.72
C ILE A 35 -2.92 4.69 0.87
N ASP A 36 -2.94 3.75 -0.06
CA ASP A 36 -3.88 2.63 -0.11
C ASP A 36 -3.15 1.31 0.14
N ILE A 37 -3.74 0.44 0.96
CA ILE A 37 -3.25 -0.92 1.25
C ILE A 37 -4.32 -1.93 0.84
N LYS A 38 -3.92 -2.84 -0.05
CA LYS A 38 -4.70 -4.01 -0.46
C LYS A 38 -4.27 -5.24 0.29
N ILE A 39 -5.25 -6.05 0.70
CA ILE A 39 -5.03 -7.36 1.32
C ILE A 39 -6.03 -8.33 0.68
N GLY A 40 -5.56 -9.44 0.14
CA GLY A 40 -6.43 -10.41 -0.53
C GLY A 40 -7.17 -9.82 -1.73
N GLY A 41 -6.57 -8.83 -2.42
CA GLY A 41 -7.15 -8.14 -3.57
C GLY A 41 -8.23 -7.10 -3.29
N ALA A 42 -8.48 -6.74 -2.02
CA ALA A 42 -9.43 -5.68 -1.64
C ALA A 42 -8.72 -4.50 -0.96
N ASP A 43 -9.14 -3.26 -1.24
CA ASP A 43 -8.66 -2.06 -0.55
C ASP A 43 -9.20 -2.03 0.89
N ILE A 44 -8.36 -2.39 1.86
CA ILE A 44 -8.79 -2.54 3.27
C ILE A 44 -8.47 -1.28 4.05
N PHE A 45 -7.32 -0.65 3.81
CA PHE A 45 -6.88 0.51 4.57
C PHE A 45 -6.52 1.67 3.65
N GLN A 46 -7.01 2.85 4.00
CA GLN A 46 -6.67 4.12 3.39
C GLN A 46 -6.14 5.06 4.48
N MET A 47 -5.02 5.72 4.23
CA MET A 47 -4.52 6.74 5.14
C MET A 47 -4.21 8.04 4.41
N THR A 48 -4.54 9.15 5.06
CA THR A 48 -4.07 10.50 4.70
C THR A 48 -3.20 11.03 5.83
N ALA A 49 -2.70 12.26 5.70
CA ALA A 49 -1.97 12.93 6.79
C ALA A 49 -2.77 13.04 8.12
N THR A 50 -4.09 12.86 8.08
CA THR A 50 -4.96 13.15 9.24
C THR A 50 -5.95 12.05 9.60
N ALA A 51 -6.10 11.01 8.77
CA ALA A 51 -7.10 9.99 8.96
C ALA A 51 -6.59 8.61 8.54
N LEU A 52 -7.09 7.59 9.26
CA LEU A 52 -7.04 6.19 8.85
C LEU A 52 -8.50 5.75 8.63
N ASP A 53 -8.82 5.34 7.41
CA ASP A 53 -10.08 4.74 7.03
C ASP A 53 -9.90 3.23 6.84
N ILE A 54 -10.78 2.44 7.48
CA ILE A 54 -10.80 0.98 7.41
C ILE A 54 -11.89 0.47 6.46
N ASN A 55 -12.46 1.34 5.61
CA ASN A 55 -13.46 1.02 4.59
C ASN A 55 -14.66 0.24 5.13
N GLY A 56 -15.12 0.61 6.33
CA GLY A 56 -16.24 -0.05 7.01
C GLY A 56 -15.95 -1.47 7.51
N LYS A 57 -14.69 -1.89 7.57
CA LYS A 57 -14.26 -3.14 8.22
C LYS A 57 -14.27 -2.99 9.74
N GLU A 58 -14.31 -4.12 10.44
CA GLU A 58 -14.21 -4.15 11.89
C GLU A 58 -12.75 -4.00 12.32
N LEU A 59 -12.49 -3.10 13.29
CA LEU A 59 -11.20 -3.03 13.96
C LEU A 59 -11.21 -3.96 15.17
N ILE A 60 -10.34 -4.97 15.15
CA ILE A 60 -10.14 -5.89 16.27
C ILE A 60 -8.87 -5.44 17.00
N LEU A 61 -8.97 -5.09 18.29
CA LEU A 61 -7.85 -4.65 19.15
C LEU A 61 -7.36 -5.77 20.06
#